data_AF-A0A8J5CWX3-F1
#
_entry.id   AF-A0A8J5CWX3-F1
#
_cell.length_a   1.000
_cell.length_b   1.000
_cell.length_c   1.000
_cell.angle_alpha   90.00
_cell.angle_beta   90.00
_cell.angle_gamma   90.00
#
_symmetry.space_group_name_H-M   'P 1'
#
loop_
_entity.id
_entity.type
_entity.pdbx_description
1 polymer ?
#
loop_
_entity_poly.entity_id
_entity_poly.type
_entity_poly.pdbx_seq_one_letter_code
_entity_poly.pdbx_strand_id
1 'polypeptide(L)'
;MATRAASNLWLIDKAPIDEITRARLPSKEQVLLRYYHHHLEMGKTASGSRKAVVEEVLPFWSRAGIPTTTVIHAGTKLSKLVKAYNDLKKNKNKDRPKHRMGEEIFKGDLQEIFDLAHSSSLQRADVKDEDKEFLRSQREDRGESSMAGIDLVTAKKVEKQVERGTRLKRLREREDSDIARLTERAEIPSQSSSSSSSPVSTTSSPARGSRNQRKKLKQSPSISVKDLNLISTWDREKLSVRQATSTFAATAQVLGMDIGSMAVSKSTVHRARIAGREQAAEKIVELRNQEIPERLVLHWDGKLLPSLSGDTEDRIAILLTGEDDAEFLLGVPASSDSTGRNVAAVVLKEVDEAGVRDKIIAFCFDTTASNTGMLQGACIRIEQELGRSLLWLACRHHVYEVILKDVFEANLGSSSGPDIGIFKRLRD
;
A
#
# COMPACT_ATOMS: atom_id res chain seq x y z
N MET A 1 31.70 24.23 36.79
CA MET A 1 30.66 24.11 37.84
C MET A 1 30.18 22.68 37.83
N ALA A 2 29.87 22.07 38.99
CA ALA A 2 29.34 20.71 39.04
C ALA A 2 27.84 20.71 38.69
N THR A 3 27.44 19.95 37.68
CA THR A 3 26.03 19.63 37.43
C THR A 3 25.47 18.80 38.58
N ARG A 4 24.32 19.18 39.13
CA ARG A 4 23.60 18.33 40.09
C ARG A 4 23.25 17.01 39.39
N ALA A 5 23.60 15.88 40.00
CA ALA A 5 23.07 14.59 39.56
C ALA A 5 21.54 14.61 39.64
N ALA A 6 20.86 14.10 38.61
CA ALA A 6 19.41 14.07 38.56
C ALA A 6 18.87 13.21 39.71
N SER A 7 18.13 13.83 40.62
CA SER A 7 17.62 13.14 41.82
C SER A 7 16.41 12.31 41.47
N ASN A 8 16.55 10.97 41.49
CA ASN A 8 15.45 10.04 41.22
C ASN A 8 14.19 10.36 42.03
N LEU A 9 13.03 10.20 41.39
CA LEU A 9 11.75 10.40 42.03
C LEU A 9 11.46 9.23 42.99
N TRP A 10 11.47 9.52 44.29
CA TRP A 10 10.98 8.61 45.34
C TRP A 10 9.69 7.90 44.91
N LEU A 11 9.60 6.58 45.14
CA LEU A 11 8.52 5.67 44.75
C LEU A 11 8.53 5.22 43.27
N ILE A 12 9.20 5.94 42.37
CA ILE A 12 9.37 5.59 40.94
C ILE A 12 10.81 5.13 40.65
N ASP A 13 11.76 5.64 41.44
CA ASP A 13 13.20 5.31 41.46
C ASP A 13 13.93 5.52 40.13
N LYS A 14 13.37 6.41 39.29
CA LYS A 14 13.92 6.89 38.02
C LYS A 14 14.11 8.41 38.03
N ALA A 15 15.05 8.90 37.23
CA ALA A 15 15.26 10.32 36.98
C ALA A 15 14.08 10.91 36.15
N PRO A 16 13.89 12.25 36.15
CA PRO A 16 13.01 12.92 35.20
C PRO A 16 13.39 12.62 33.73
N ILE A 17 12.48 12.89 32.79
CA ILE A 17 12.67 12.52 31.37
C ILE A 17 12.59 13.72 30.40
N ASP A 18 13.56 13.74 29.48
CA ASP A 18 13.77 14.79 28.48
C ASP A 18 12.78 14.72 27.30
N GLU A 19 12.25 13.52 27.02
CA GLU A 19 11.12 13.27 26.12
C GLU A 19 10.21 12.15 26.64
N ILE A 20 8.94 12.16 26.23
CA ILE A 20 8.02 11.04 26.41
C ILE A 20 8.15 10.10 25.20
N THR A 21 8.29 8.79 25.44
CA THR A 21 8.54 7.78 24.41
C THR A 21 7.46 7.78 23.32
N ARG A 22 7.83 8.13 22.08
CA ARG A 22 6.93 8.40 20.96
C ARG A 22 6.14 7.18 20.41
N ALA A 23 6.26 6.02 21.05
CA ALA A 23 5.83 4.72 20.52
C ALA A 23 4.56 4.12 21.17
N ARG A 24 3.97 4.74 22.22
CA ARG A 24 2.73 4.30 22.91
C ARG A 24 1.95 5.52 23.40
N LEU A 25 0.70 5.34 23.86
CA LEU A 25 0.01 6.41 24.59
C LEU A 25 0.75 6.69 25.92
N PRO A 26 0.96 7.95 26.32
CA PRO A 26 1.76 8.26 27.52
C PRO A 26 1.18 7.67 28.81
N SER A 27 2.01 6.99 29.60
CA SER A 27 1.61 6.45 30.91
C SER A 27 1.52 7.54 31.98
N LYS A 28 0.78 7.28 33.07
CA LYS A 28 0.78 8.16 34.25
C LYS A 28 2.22 8.37 34.78
N GLU A 29 3.06 7.33 34.74
CA GLU A 29 4.49 7.42 35.10
C GLU A 29 5.26 8.42 34.22
N GLN A 30 5.23 8.27 32.89
CA GLN A 30 5.96 9.14 31.96
C GLN A 30 5.52 10.60 32.10
N VAL A 31 4.21 10.83 32.18
CA VAL A 31 3.62 12.17 32.35
C VAL A 31 4.04 12.81 33.68
N LEU A 32 4.19 12.02 34.74
CA LEU A 32 4.65 12.51 36.05
C LEU A 32 6.16 12.80 36.07
N LEU A 33 6.99 11.92 35.50
CA LEU A 33 8.44 12.14 35.33
C LEU A 33 8.69 13.42 34.51
N ARG A 34 7.95 13.61 33.41
CA ARG A 34 8.06 14.78 32.54
C ARG A 34 7.61 16.08 33.22
N TYR A 35 6.60 16.02 34.08
CA TYR A 35 6.21 17.16 34.92
C TYR A 35 7.33 17.60 35.86
N TYR A 36 8.05 16.66 36.47
CA TYR A 36 9.16 17.00 37.38
C TYR A 36 10.41 17.51 36.67
N HIS A 37 10.69 17.07 35.44
CA HIS A 37 11.71 17.71 34.59
C HIS A 37 11.38 19.21 34.38
N HIS A 38 10.17 19.51 33.91
CA HIS A 38 9.75 20.90 33.70
C HIS A 38 9.74 21.75 34.99
N HIS A 39 9.43 21.14 36.14
CA HIS A 39 9.29 21.86 37.41
C HIS A 39 10.60 22.02 38.21
N LEU A 40 11.45 21.00 38.26
CA LEU A 40 12.67 20.98 39.08
C LEU A 40 13.94 21.38 38.32
N GLU A 41 14.04 21.01 37.05
CA GLU A 41 15.27 21.16 36.25
C GLU A 41 15.14 22.37 35.31
N MET A 42 14.01 22.52 34.62
CA MET A 42 13.68 23.72 33.84
C MET A 42 13.11 24.87 34.68
N GLY A 43 12.97 24.70 36.00
CA GLY A 43 12.57 25.74 36.95
C GLY A 43 11.17 26.36 36.73
N LYS A 44 10.30 25.76 35.91
CA LYS A 44 9.00 26.36 35.56
C LYS A 44 8.04 26.31 36.75
N THR A 45 7.15 27.30 36.82
CA THR A 45 6.07 27.33 37.84
C THR A 45 5.21 26.06 37.76
N ALA A 46 4.55 25.67 38.85
CA ALA A 46 3.70 24.49 38.86
C ALA A 46 2.57 24.54 37.80
N SER A 47 2.10 25.74 37.42
CA SER A 47 1.12 25.91 36.34
C SER A 47 1.75 25.86 34.95
N GLY A 48 2.90 26.52 34.73
CA GLY A 48 3.64 26.44 33.46
C GLY A 48 4.10 25.02 33.14
N SER A 49 4.54 24.27 34.16
CA SER A 49 4.90 22.85 34.05
C SER A 49 3.70 21.98 33.65
N ARG A 50 2.53 22.17 34.27
CA ARG A 50 1.30 21.45 33.86
C ARG A 50 0.91 21.78 32.42
N LYS A 51 0.95 23.06 32.03
CA LYS A 51 0.59 23.50 30.68
C LYS A 51 1.50 22.85 29.64
N ALA A 52 2.83 22.96 29.81
CA ALA A 52 3.81 22.37 28.90
C ALA A 52 3.64 20.86 28.73
N VAL A 53 3.45 20.10 29.81
CA VAL A 53 3.22 18.64 29.72
C VAL A 53 1.92 18.31 28.99
N VAL A 54 0.84 19.06 29.21
CA VAL A 54 -0.44 18.83 28.50
C VAL A 54 -0.31 19.15 27.00
N GLU A 55 0.42 20.22 26.66
CA GLU A 55 0.71 20.58 25.26
C GLU A 55 1.65 19.57 24.56
N GLU A 56 2.57 18.94 25.30
CA GLU A 56 3.39 17.82 24.81
C GLU A 56 2.60 16.51 24.65
N VAL A 57 1.65 16.22 25.55
CA VAL A 57 0.92 14.94 25.61
C VAL A 57 -0.28 14.88 24.66
N LEU A 58 -1.04 15.98 24.49
CA LEU A 58 -2.23 15.99 23.62
C LEU A 58 -1.95 15.52 22.17
N PRO A 59 -0.82 15.91 21.51
CA PRO A 59 -0.46 15.41 20.19
C PRO A 59 -0.31 13.88 20.06
N PHE A 60 -0.08 13.14 21.15
CA PHE A 60 -0.06 11.66 21.11
C PHE A 60 -1.46 11.10 20.90
N TRP A 61 -2.46 11.72 21.53
CA TRP A 61 -3.87 11.32 21.43
C TRP A 61 -4.50 11.75 20.12
N SER A 62 -4.20 12.97 19.65
CA SER A 62 -4.67 13.46 18.35
C SER A 62 -4.10 12.67 17.17
N ARG A 63 -2.91 12.07 17.31
CA ARG A 63 -2.35 11.12 16.34
C ARG A 63 -3.13 9.80 16.30
N ALA A 64 -3.44 9.24 17.47
CA ALA A 64 -4.16 7.98 17.63
C ALA A 64 -5.65 7.99 17.21
N GLY A 65 -6.10 8.98 16.41
CA GLY A 65 -7.50 9.12 15.95
C GLY A 65 -8.53 9.45 17.04
N ILE A 66 -8.15 9.42 18.32
CA ILE A 66 -9.06 9.51 19.47
C ILE A 66 -9.36 10.98 19.81
N PRO A 67 -10.64 11.41 19.80
CA PRO A 67 -11.04 12.74 20.25
C PRO A 67 -10.64 12.98 21.72
N THR A 68 -9.98 14.11 21.99
CA THR A 68 -9.45 14.43 23.33
C THR A 68 -10.40 15.28 24.17
N THR A 69 -10.26 15.18 25.49
CA THR A 69 -10.73 16.20 26.44
C THR A 69 -10.01 17.54 26.23
N THR A 70 -10.62 18.64 26.71
CA THR A 70 -10.00 19.98 26.57
C THR A 70 -8.78 20.15 27.48
N VAL A 71 -7.86 21.04 27.10
CA VAL A 71 -6.60 21.38 27.82
C VAL A 71 -6.83 21.62 29.32
N ILE A 72 -7.95 22.24 29.69
CA ILE A 72 -8.33 22.55 31.08
C ILE A 72 -8.59 21.26 31.88
N HIS A 73 -9.30 20.29 31.29
CA HIS A 73 -9.58 18.99 31.92
C HIS A 73 -8.33 18.12 32.02
N ALA A 74 -7.50 18.09 30.96
CA ALA A 74 -6.21 17.41 30.97
C ALA A 74 -5.27 17.97 32.06
N GLY A 75 -5.16 19.31 32.16
CA GLY A 75 -4.38 19.97 33.21
C GLY A 75 -4.94 19.72 34.62
N THR A 76 -6.26 19.59 34.76
CA THR A 76 -6.91 19.21 36.03
C THR A 76 -6.60 17.76 36.41
N LYS A 77 -6.62 16.82 35.45
CA LYS A 77 -6.23 15.42 35.67
C LYS A 77 -4.76 15.29 36.07
N LEU A 78 -3.87 16.04 35.42
CA LEU A 78 -2.45 16.11 35.78
C LEU A 78 -2.27 16.70 37.20
N SER A 79 -3.02 17.75 37.55
CA SER A 79 -2.96 18.34 38.89
C SER A 79 -3.40 17.36 39.99
N LYS A 80 -4.37 16.47 39.71
CA LYS A 80 -4.76 15.39 40.64
C LYS A 80 -3.64 14.36 40.81
N LEU A 81 -3.02 13.90 39.72
CA LEU A 81 -1.91 12.94 39.74
C LEU A 81 -0.69 13.49 40.52
N VAL A 82 -0.29 14.74 40.23
CA VAL A 82 0.80 15.43 40.95
C VAL A 82 0.47 15.62 42.43
N LYS A 83 -0.79 15.90 42.78
CA LYS A 83 -1.22 16.00 44.19
C LYS A 83 -1.10 14.64 44.90
N ALA A 84 -1.63 13.57 44.31
CA ALA A 84 -1.60 12.23 44.91
C ALA A 84 -0.17 11.78 45.24
N TYR A 85 0.76 11.90 44.28
CA TYR A 85 2.18 11.63 44.50
C TYR A 85 2.79 12.49 45.63
N ASN A 86 2.48 13.80 45.70
CA ASN A 86 3.00 14.65 46.77
C ASN A 86 2.40 14.32 48.14
N ASP A 87 1.13 13.91 48.21
CA ASP A 87 0.50 13.51 49.46
C ASP A 87 1.00 12.14 49.94
N LEU A 88 1.42 11.23 49.06
CA LEU A 88 2.22 10.05 49.42
C LEU A 88 3.62 10.46 49.90
N LYS A 89 4.33 11.30 49.14
CA LYS A 89 5.71 11.76 49.45
C LYS A 89 5.84 12.50 50.79
N LYS A 90 4.78 13.15 51.28
CA LYS A 90 4.70 13.72 52.64
C LYS A 90 4.66 12.68 53.76
N ASN A 91 4.19 11.47 53.45
CA ASN A 91 3.99 10.37 54.40
C ASN A 91 5.09 9.30 54.35
N LYS A 92 6.11 9.44 53.49
CA LYS A 92 7.21 8.49 53.25
C LYS A 92 7.96 7.91 54.47
N ASN A 93 7.84 8.55 55.64
CA ASN A 93 8.48 8.13 56.90
C ASN A 93 7.47 7.45 57.87
N LYS A 94 6.20 7.28 57.48
CA LYS A 94 5.12 6.79 58.35
C LYS A 94 4.80 5.33 58.02
N ASP A 95 5.49 4.42 58.67
CA ASP A 95 5.24 2.99 58.47
C ASP A 95 3.90 2.57 59.09
N ARG A 96 2.85 2.56 58.26
CA ARG A 96 1.51 2.03 58.56
C ARG A 96 1.03 1.23 57.35
N PRO A 97 0.33 0.09 57.53
CA PRO A 97 -0.16 -0.72 56.41
C PRO A 97 -0.99 0.08 55.38
N LYS A 98 -1.82 1.02 55.85
CA LYS A 98 -2.60 1.92 54.98
C LYS A 98 -1.75 2.84 54.07
N HIS A 99 -0.53 3.17 54.46
CA HIS A 99 0.40 3.94 53.61
C HIS A 99 1.09 3.01 52.59
N ARG A 100 1.62 1.86 53.03
CA ARG A 100 2.22 0.85 52.13
C ARG A 100 1.26 0.41 51.02
N MET A 101 0.02 0.06 51.37
CA MET A 101 -1.00 -0.34 50.40
C MET A 101 -1.38 0.80 49.44
N GLY A 102 -1.34 2.07 49.92
CA GLY A 102 -1.53 3.24 49.06
C GLY A 102 -0.37 3.51 48.11
N GLU A 103 0.86 3.17 48.51
CA GLU A 103 2.07 3.22 47.68
C GLU A 103 2.09 2.11 46.62
N GLU A 104 1.64 0.90 46.98
CA GLU A 104 1.49 -0.25 46.06
C GLU A 104 0.39 -0.01 45.02
N ILE A 105 -0.79 0.45 45.44
CA ILE A 105 -1.87 0.86 44.52
C ILE A 105 -1.37 1.96 43.59
N PHE A 106 -0.67 2.98 44.10
CA PHE A 106 -0.13 4.05 43.26
C PHE A 106 0.94 3.56 42.27
N LYS A 107 1.74 2.55 42.62
CA LYS A 107 2.68 1.91 41.68
C LYS A 107 1.97 1.15 40.55
N GLY A 108 0.84 0.50 40.83
CA GLY A 108 -0.03 -0.07 39.80
C GLY A 108 -0.63 1.01 38.90
N ASP A 109 -1.26 2.02 39.53
CA ASP A 109 -1.85 3.20 38.89
C ASP A 109 -0.88 3.88 37.90
N LEU A 110 0.41 3.98 38.25
CA LEU A 110 1.45 4.59 37.41
C LEU A 110 1.65 3.86 36.07
N GLN A 111 1.35 2.56 36.00
CA GLN A 111 1.46 1.78 34.77
C GLN A 111 0.26 1.89 33.83
N GLU A 112 -0.86 2.45 34.26
CA GLU A 112 -1.97 2.78 33.36
C GLU A 112 -1.62 3.95 32.41
N ILE A 113 -2.37 4.05 31.31
CA ILE A 113 -2.33 5.23 30.44
C ILE A 113 -2.82 6.49 31.17
N PHE A 114 -2.24 7.64 30.84
CA PHE A 114 -2.75 8.95 31.26
C PHE A 114 -3.94 9.33 30.37
N ASP A 115 -5.09 8.67 30.58
CA ASP A 115 -6.23 8.73 29.67
C ASP A 115 -6.76 10.16 29.45
N LEU A 116 -6.73 10.65 28.21
CA LEU A 116 -7.27 11.94 27.79
C LEU A 116 -8.42 11.84 26.78
N ALA A 117 -8.94 10.64 26.50
CA ALA A 117 -10.06 10.45 25.58
C ALA A 117 -11.31 11.21 26.05
N HIS A 118 -12.05 11.78 25.11
CA HIS A 118 -13.37 12.34 25.37
C HIS A 118 -14.33 11.23 25.85
N SER A 119 -15.25 11.55 26.76
CA SER A 119 -16.15 10.57 27.41
C SER A 119 -16.94 9.72 26.41
N SER A 120 -17.33 10.31 25.28
CA SER A 120 -18.06 9.64 24.21
C SER A 120 -17.20 9.00 23.11
N SER A 121 -15.87 8.98 23.20
CA SER A 121 -15.00 8.55 22.07
C SER A 121 -15.26 7.11 21.60
N LEU A 122 -15.70 6.21 22.49
CA LEU A 122 -16.09 4.83 22.14
C LEU A 122 -17.47 4.71 21.49
N GLN A 123 -18.27 5.79 21.45
CA GLN A 123 -19.68 5.81 21.07
C GLN A 123 -19.94 6.66 19.81
N ARG A 124 -18.96 7.47 19.37
CA ARG A 124 -19.11 8.31 18.17
C ARG A 124 -18.87 7.49 16.90
N ALA A 125 -19.58 7.85 15.84
CA ALA A 125 -19.45 7.24 14.51
C ALA A 125 -18.30 7.82 13.65
N ASP A 126 -17.67 8.93 14.08
CA ASP A 126 -16.52 9.53 13.39
C ASP A 126 -15.17 8.96 13.83
N VAL A 127 -15.14 8.25 14.95
CA VAL A 127 -14.01 7.42 15.39
C VAL A 127 -14.16 6.05 14.73
N LYS A 128 -13.09 5.52 14.12
CA LYS A 128 -13.12 4.19 13.51
C LYS A 128 -13.20 3.09 14.57
N ASP A 129 -13.67 1.92 14.19
CA ASP A 129 -13.77 0.81 15.13
C ASP A 129 -12.39 0.26 15.54
N GLU A 130 -11.39 0.29 14.64
CA GLU A 130 -10.00 -0.04 14.99
C GLU A 130 -9.41 0.94 16.03
N ASP A 131 -9.74 2.24 15.94
CA ASP A 131 -9.27 3.26 16.87
C ASP A 131 -9.96 3.09 18.26
N LYS A 132 -11.20 2.57 18.28
CA LYS A 132 -11.93 2.20 19.52
C LYS A 132 -11.37 0.94 20.17
N GLU A 133 -11.03 -0.07 19.36
CA GLU A 133 -10.39 -1.31 19.84
C GLU A 133 -8.99 -1.05 20.37
N PHE A 134 -8.20 -0.18 19.72
CA PHE A 134 -6.93 0.29 20.25
C PHE A 134 -7.09 0.99 21.61
N LEU A 135 -8.11 1.83 21.79
CA LEU A 135 -8.40 2.46 23.10
C LEU A 135 -8.87 1.46 24.17
N ARG A 136 -9.46 0.31 23.80
CA ARG A 136 -9.74 -0.78 24.75
C ARG A 136 -8.47 -1.52 25.14
N SER A 137 -7.69 -1.98 24.16
CA SER A 137 -6.40 -2.65 24.38
C SER A 137 -5.47 -1.82 25.27
N GLN A 138 -5.26 -0.52 24.98
CA GLN A 138 -4.41 0.36 25.80
C GLN A 138 -4.93 0.61 27.23
N ARG A 139 -6.19 0.29 27.54
CA ARG A 139 -6.77 0.34 28.90
C ARG A 139 -6.70 -1.00 29.62
N GLU A 140 -6.69 -2.10 28.89
CA GLU A 140 -6.67 -3.47 29.42
C GLU A 140 -5.22 -3.98 29.61
N ASP A 141 -4.36 -3.86 28.60
CA ASP A 141 -2.91 -3.98 28.76
C ASP A 141 -2.13 -2.98 27.88
N ARG A 142 -1.37 -2.09 28.54
CA ARG A 142 -0.42 -1.15 27.92
C ARG A 142 0.83 -1.85 27.36
N GLY A 143 1.00 -3.15 27.61
CA GLY A 143 2.10 -4.02 27.21
C GLY A 143 2.06 -4.44 25.74
N GLU A 144 0.88 -4.81 25.23
CA GLU A 144 0.73 -5.55 23.96
C GLU A 144 0.70 -4.66 22.70
N SER A 145 0.22 -3.42 22.79
CA SER A 145 -0.01 -2.56 21.61
C SER A 145 0.85 -1.28 21.57
N SER A 146 1.27 -0.87 20.36
CA SER A 146 2.27 0.21 20.15
C SER A 146 2.03 1.08 18.91
N MET A 147 1.92 2.39 19.13
CA MET A 147 1.62 3.46 18.13
C MET A 147 2.59 3.58 16.94
N ALA A 148 3.81 3.05 17.04
CA ALA A 148 4.94 3.49 16.21
C ALA A 148 4.81 3.26 14.68
N GLY A 149 3.85 2.45 14.23
CA GLY A 149 3.71 2.07 12.81
C GLY A 149 2.69 2.84 11.95
N ILE A 150 1.89 3.76 12.50
CA ILE A 150 0.63 4.20 11.83
C ILE A 150 0.65 5.65 11.29
N ASP A 151 1.27 6.61 11.98
CA ASP A 151 0.85 8.02 11.80
C ASP A 151 1.55 8.82 10.69
N LEU A 152 2.86 8.60 10.47
CA LEU A 152 3.56 9.25 9.34
C LEU A 152 2.98 8.81 7.99
N VAL A 153 2.42 7.61 7.98
CA VAL A 153 1.74 6.97 6.84
C VAL A 153 0.36 7.57 6.66
N THR A 154 -0.44 7.62 7.73
CA THR A 154 -1.85 8.02 7.65
C THR A 154 -1.99 9.48 7.22
N ALA A 155 -1.11 10.38 7.70
CA ALA A 155 -1.04 11.76 7.20
C ALA A 155 -0.77 11.82 5.69
N LYS A 156 0.31 11.18 5.22
CA LYS A 156 0.66 11.10 3.78
C LYS A 156 -0.40 10.35 2.95
N LYS A 157 -1.21 9.46 3.54
CA LYS A 157 -2.28 8.69 2.87
C LYS A 157 -3.56 9.51 2.70
N VAL A 158 -3.92 10.35 3.68
CA VAL A 158 -5.01 11.34 3.56
C VAL A 158 -4.65 12.40 2.53
N GLU A 159 -3.44 12.96 2.59
CA GLU A 159 -2.93 13.93 1.62
C GLU A 159 -2.94 13.37 0.18
N LYS A 160 -2.39 12.16 -0.02
CA LYS A 160 -2.48 11.45 -1.31
C LYS A 160 -3.90 11.09 -1.74
N GLN A 161 -4.86 10.91 -0.82
CA GLN A 161 -6.27 10.70 -1.21
C GLN A 161 -6.92 11.99 -1.72
N VAL A 162 -6.65 13.14 -1.09
CA VAL A 162 -7.12 14.46 -1.56
C VAL A 162 -6.48 14.81 -2.92
N GLU A 163 -5.19 14.53 -3.08
CA GLU A 163 -4.48 14.72 -4.36
C GLU A 163 -5.02 13.76 -5.46
N ARG A 164 -5.24 12.48 -5.15
CA ARG A 164 -5.84 11.53 -6.10
C ARG A 164 -7.27 11.91 -6.48
N GLY A 165 -8.10 12.34 -5.52
CA GLY A 165 -9.48 12.78 -5.77
C GLY A 165 -9.54 14.03 -6.65
N THR A 166 -8.71 15.04 -6.38
CA THR A 166 -8.63 16.24 -7.21
C THR A 166 -8.04 15.97 -8.60
N ARG A 167 -7.08 15.04 -8.72
CA ARG A 167 -6.57 14.57 -10.02
C ARG A 167 -7.60 13.81 -10.84
N LEU A 168 -8.39 12.93 -10.22
CA LEU A 168 -9.51 12.23 -10.88
C LEU A 168 -10.59 13.20 -11.36
N LYS A 169 -10.91 14.21 -10.56
CA LYS A 169 -11.89 15.24 -10.94
C LYS A 169 -11.42 16.04 -12.17
N ARG A 170 -10.15 16.48 -12.18
CA ARG A 170 -9.51 17.15 -13.33
C ARG A 170 -9.39 16.29 -14.60
N LEU A 171 -9.41 14.96 -14.47
CA LEU A 171 -9.44 14.06 -15.63
C LEU A 171 -10.84 14.02 -16.24
N ARG A 172 -11.88 13.84 -15.42
CA ARG A 172 -13.29 13.90 -15.88
C ARG A 172 -13.64 15.25 -16.49
N GLU A 173 -13.29 16.35 -15.82
CA GLU A 173 -13.46 17.73 -16.33
C GLU A 173 -12.78 17.96 -17.70
N ARG A 174 -11.78 17.13 -18.06
CA ARG A 174 -11.07 17.17 -19.35
C ARG A 174 -11.71 16.26 -20.39
N GLU A 175 -12.10 15.05 -20.01
CA GLU A 175 -12.87 14.13 -20.86
C GLU A 175 -14.21 14.75 -21.26
N ASP A 176 -14.94 15.36 -20.32
CA ASP A 176 -16.17 16.11 -20.58
C ASP A 176 -15.93 17.28 -21.56
N SER A 177 -14.80 17.99 -21.43
CA SER A 177 -14.44 19.11 -22.32
C SER A 177 -14.05 18.66 -23.73
N ASP A 178 -13.34 17.53 -23.86
CA ASP A 178 -12.97 16.98 -25.16
C ASP A 178 -14.16 16.27 -25.84
N ILE A 179 -15.10 15.68 -25.08
CA ILE A 179 -16.40 15.19 -25.58
C ILE A 179 -17.26 16.36 -26.09
N ALA A 180 -17.35 17.46 -25.34
CA ALA A 180 -18.07 18.66 -25.77
C ALA A 180 -17.50 19.20 -27.10
N ARG A 181 -16.17 19.29 -27.21
CA ARG A 181 -15.48 19.70 -28.45
C ARG A 181 -15.66 18.75 -29.63
N LEU A 182 -15.76 17.45 -29.38
CA LEU A 182 -16.08 16.47 -30.44
C LEU A 182 -17.54 16.60 -30.90
N THR A 183 -18.45 16.98 -30.00
CA THR A 183 -19.87 17.21 -30.29
C THR A 183 -20.06 18.52 -31.08
N GLU A 184 -19.44 19.62 -30.64
CA GLU A 184 -19.39 20.92 -31.32
C GLU A 184 -18.84 20.80 -32.76
N ARG A 185 -17.96 19.84 -33.01
CA ARG A 185 -17.34 19.58 -34.32
C ARG A 185 -18.12 18.59 -35.20
N ALA A 186 -19.28 18.11 -34.75
CA ALA A 186 -20.11 17.13 -35.45
C ALA A 186 -21.35 17.73 -36.14
N GLU A 187 -21.61 19.04 -36.02
CA GLU A 187 -22.74 19.70 -36.69
C GLU A 187 -22.50 19.84 -38.20
N ILE A 188 -22.97 18.84 -38.96
CA ILE A 188 -23.11 18.91 -40.42
C ILE A 188 -24.54 19.41 -40.74
N PRO A 189 -24.72 20.47 -41.57
CA PRO A 189 -26.04 21.02 -41.84
C PRO A 189 -26.97 20.04 -42.57
N SER A 190 -28.18 19.88 -42.07
CA SER A 190 -29.28 19.22 -42.77
C SER A 190 -29.65 19.98 -44.05
N GLN A 191 -29.50 19.36 -45.22
CA GLN A 191 -30.16 19.81 -46.44
C GLN A 191 -31.05 18.71 -47.03
N SER A 192 -32.33 19.03 -47.17
CA SER A 192 -33.36 18.18 -47.77
C SER A 192 -33.63 18.62 -49.22
N SER A 193 -33.79 17.65 -50.11
CA SER A 193 -34.40 17.83 -51.43
C SER A 193 -35.12 16.53 -51.82
N SER A 194 -36.19 16.61 -52.60
CA SER A 194 -37.24 15.59 -52.64
C SER A 194 -37.86 15.41 -54.03
N SER A 195 -38.54 14.27 -54.26
CA SER A 195 -39.30 13.87 -55.47
C SER A 195 -38.51 13.71 -56.79
N SER A 196 -38.83 12.83 -57.74
CA SER A 196 -39.67 11.60 -57.81
C SER A 196 -39.30 10.85 -59.14
N SER A 197 -39.97 9.84 -59.70
CA SER A 197 -41.23 9.10 -59.41
C SER A 197 -41.27 7.74 -60.17
N SER A 198 -42.05 6.78 -59.63
CA SER A 198 -42.85 5.80 -60.40
C SER A 198 -42.13 4.64 -61.16
N PRO A 199 -42.86 3.55 -61.57
CA PRO A 199 -42.29 2.19 -61.44
C PRO A 199 -42.37 1.26 -62.69
N VAL A 200 -41.59 0.16 -62.67
CA VAL A 200 -41.76 -1.01 -63.56
C VAL A 200 -41.57 -2.32 -62.78
N SER A 201 -42.36 -3.34 -63.12
CA SER A 201 -42.42 -4.64 -62.44
C SER A 201 -41.72 -5.78 -63.22
N THR A 202 -41.44 -6.89 -62.52
CA THR A 202 -41.07 -8.22 -63.07
C THR A 202 -39.74 -8.29 -63.86
N THR A 203 -39.02 -9.41 -63.92
CA THR A 203 -39.40 -10.84 -63.81
C THR A 203 -38.47 -11.66 -62.91
N SER A 204 -38.92 -12.87 -62.56
CA SER A 204 -38.14 -13.88 -61.84
C SER A 204 -37.83 -15.08 -62.75
N SER A 205 -36.59 -15.61 -62.70
CA SER A 205 -36.28 -17.05 -62.88
C SER A 205 -34.79 -17.36 -62.61
N PRO A 206 -34.43 -18.61 -62.25
CA PRO A 206 -33.12 -18.92 -61.64
C PRO A 206 -32.11 -19.57 -62.60
N ALA A 207 -30.81 -19.43 -62.28
CA ALA A 207 -29.72 -20.14 -62.97
C ALA A 207 -28.77 -20.85 -62.00
N ARG A 208 -28.84 -22.19 -62.01
CA ARG A 208 -27.86 -23.22 -61.55
C ARG A 208 -26.64 -22.74 -60.74
N GLY A 209 -26.54 -23.20 -59.49
CA GLY A 209 -25.27 -23.18 -58.74
C GLY A 209 -24.23 -24.17 -59.31
N SER A 210 -22.99 -23.71 -59.48
CA SER A 210 -21.84 -24.60 -59.67
C SER A 210 -21.12 -24.85 -58.34
N ARG A 211 -21.08 -26.11 -57.90
CA ARG A 211 -20.36 -26.53 -56.69
C ARG A 211 -18.86 -26.62 -56.99
N ASN A 212 -18.19 -25.47 -57.10
CA ASN A 212 -16.74 -25.39 -57.28
C ASN A 212 -16.00 -26.00 -56.08
N GLN A 213 -15.60 -27.26 -56.20
CA GLN A 213 -14.74 -27.92 -55.24
C GLN A 213 -13.37 -27.22 -55.22
N ARG A 214 -13.13 -26.39 -54.20
CA ARG A 214 -11.79 -25.86 -53.91
C ARG A 214 -10.85 -27.04 -53.64
N LYS A 215 -10.02 -27.41 -54.62
CA LYS A 215 -8.90 -28.33 -54.42
C LYS A 215 -8.10 -27.84 -53.21
N LYS A 216 -7.93 -28.68 -52.19
CA LYS A 216 -7.02 -28.39 -51.08
C LYS A 216 -5.60 -28.32 -51.64
N LEU A 217 -5.08 -27.12 -51.86
CA LEU A 217 -3.66 -26.91 -52.10
C LEU A 217 -2.89 -27.51 -50.92
N LYS A 218 -1.86 -28.31 -51.21
CA LYS A 218 -0.94 -28.80 -50.18
C LYS A 218 -0.33 -27.56 -49.51
N GLN A 219 -0.42 -27.48 -48.18
CA GLN A 219 0.19 -26.38 -47.45
C GLN A 219 1.72 -26.54 -47.53
N SER A 220 2.39 -25.61 -48.22
CA SER A 220 3.81 -25.37 -48.04
C SER A 220 4.11 -25.10 -46.56
N PRO A 221 5.32 -25.40 -46.05
CA PRO A 221 5.68 -25.15 -44.65
C PRO A 221 5.64 -23.65 -44.34
N SER A 222 4.50 -23.20 -43.81
CA SER A 222 4.28 -21.79 -43.51
C SER A 222 5.11 -21.39 -42.29
N ILE A 223 6.06 -20.49 -42.50
CA ILE A 223 7.01 -20.04 -41.47
C ILE A 223 6.19 -19.40 -40.34
N SER A 224 6.22 -20.07 -39.18
CA SER A 224 5.19 -19.89 -38.16
C SER A 224 5.51 -18.73 -37.23
N VAL A 225 4.52 -17.86 -37.03
CA VAL A 225 4.53 -16.77 -36.04
C VAL A 225 4.51 -17.28 -34.58
N LYS A 226 4.65 -18.60 -34.38
CA LYS A 226 4.51 -19.32 -33.11
C LYS A 226 5.81 -19.43 -32.30
N ASP A 227 6.91 -18.85 -32.76
CA ASP A 227 8.16 -18.88 -31.99
C ASP A 227 8.00 -18.14 -30.65
N LEU A 228 8.30 -18.85 -29.56
CA LEU A 228 8.05 -18.35 -28.21
C LEU A 228 9.03 -17.24 -27.79
N ASN A 229 10.24 -17.20 -28.36
CA ASN A 229 11.22 -16.15 -28.09
C ASN A 229 10.82 -14.85 -28.82
N LEU A 230 10.28 -14.96 -30.03
CA LEU A 230 9.71 -13.85 -30.79
C LEU A 230 8.47 -13.27 -30.09
N ILE A 231 7.56 -14.14 -29.63
CA ILE A 231 6.35 -13.74 -28.89
C ILE A 231 6.70 -13.05 -27.57
N SER A 232 7.58 -13.65 -26.75
CA SER A 232 8.00 -13.07 -25.47
C SER A 232 8.76 -11.76 -25.65
N THR A 233 9.57 -11.62 -26.70
CA THR A 233 10.20 -10.33 -27.06
C THR A 233 9.15 -9.27 -27.37
N TRP A 234 8.12 -9.57 -28.19
CA TRP A 234 7.05 -8.60 -28.47
C TRP A 234 6.21 -8.20 -27.25
N ASP A 235 6.09 -9.09 -26.27
CA ASP A 235 5.41 -8.81 -25.00
C ASP A 235 6.30 -7.97 -24.05
N ARG A 236 7.59 -8.30 -23.93
CA ARG A 236 8.56 -7.53 -23.12
C ARG A 236 8.75 -6.11 -23.64
N GLU A 237 8.93 -5.95 -24.96
CA GLU A 237 9.02 -4.65 -25.63
C GLU A 237 7.65 -3.95 -25.79
N LYS A 238 6.58 -4.52 -25.21
CA LYS A 238 5.21 -3.95 -25.15
C LYS A 238 4.63 -3.57 -26.53
N LEU A 239 5.06 -4.23 -27.59
CA LEU A 239 4.61 -3.90 -28.95
C LEU A 239 3.12 -4.18 -29.09
N SER A 240 2.37 -3.24 -29.68
CA SER A 240 1.00 -3.53 -30.11
C SER A 240 0.98 -4.64 -31.17
N VAL A 241 -0.16 -5.32 -31.33
CA VAL A 241 -0.34 -6.32 -32.42
C VAL A 241 0.00 -5.73 -33.79
N ARG A 242 -0.27 -4.44 -34.01
CA ARG A 242 0.06 -3.73 -35.26
C ARG A 242 1.58 -3.59 -35.45
N GLN A 243 2.30 -3.14 -34.43
CA GLN A 243 3.77 -3.02 -34.46
C GLN A 243 4.43 -4.38 -34.64
N ALA A 244 4.04 -5.39 -33.86
CA ALA A 244 4.54 -6.77 -33.99
C ALA A 244 4.33 -7.34 -35.40
N THR A 245 3.15 -7.13 -36.00
CA THR A 245 2.88 -7.56 -37.39
C THR A 245 3.80 -6.83 -38.39
N SER A 246 3.99 -5.52 -38.21
CA SER A 246 4.77 -4.70 -39.13
C SER A 246 6.28 -4.96 -39.05
N THR A 247 6.81 -5.13 -37.84
CA THR A 247 8.23 -5.46 -37.64
C THR A 247 8.54 -6.87 -38.12
N PHE A 248 7.64 -7.84 -37.90
CA PHE A 248 7.80 -9.19 -38.46
C PHE A 248 7.83 -9.20 -39.98
N ALA A 249 6.87 -8.52 -40.63
CA ALA A 249 6.81 -8.45 -42.10
C ALA A 249 8.06 -7.78 -42.70
N ALA A 250 8.51 -6.66 -42.13
CA ALA A 250 9.71 -5.96 -42.60
C ALA A 250 10.99 -6.79 -42.38
N THR A 251 11.14 -7.43 -41.22
CA THR A 251 12.29 -8.30 -40.94
C THR A 251 12.32 -9.50 -41.88
N ALA A 252 11.17 -10.13 -42.11
CA ALA A 252 11.07 -11.25 -43.05
C ALA A 252 11.46 -10.84 -44.48
N GLN A 253 11.03 -9.67 -44.94
CA GLN A 253 11.40 -9.14 -46.26
C GLN A 253 12.91 -8.88 -46.39
N VAL A 254 13.55 -8.34 -45.35
CA VAL A 254 15.02 -8.14 -45.30
C VAL A 254 15.77 -9.48 -45.29
N LEU A 255 15.20 -10.51 -44.68
CA LEU A 255 15.72 -11.89 -44.71
C LEU A 255 15.41 -12.64 -46.03
N GLY A 256 14.89 -11.95 -47.06
CA GLY A 256 14.61 -12.54 -48.38
C GLY A 256 13.38 -13.45 -48.43
N MET A 257 12.51 -13.40 -47.42
CA MET A 257 11.31 -14.23 -47.32
C MET A 257 10.14 -13.58 -48.05
N ASP A 258 9.45 -14.33 -48.93
CA ASP A 258 8.24 -13.84 -49.59
C ASP A 258 7.07 -13.72 -48.59
N ILE A 259 6.63 -12.48 -48.33
CA ILE A 259 5.48 -12.17 -47.49
C ILE A 259 4.20 -12.85 -48.01
N GLY A 260 4.05 -13.03 -49.33
CA GLY A 260 2.89 -13.69 -49.96
C GLY A 260 2.75 -15.17 -49.56
N SER A 261 3.88 -15.85 -49.32
CA SER A 261 3.94 -17.23 -48.82
C SER A 261 3.67 -17.38 -47.31
N MET A 262 3.72 -16.27 -46.56
CA MET A 262 3.69 -16.28 -45.09
C MET A 262 2.32 -15.87 -44.52
N ALA A 263 1.93 -16.45 -43.38
CA ALA A 263 0.65 -16.18 -42.74
C ALA A 263 0.60 -14.85 -41.93
N VAL A 264 1.29 -13.79 -42.37
CA VAL A 264 1.50 -12.53 -41.61
C VAL A 264 0.27 -11.63 -41.66
N SER A 265 -0.75 -11.96 -40.87
CA SER A 265 -1.87 -11.06 -40.60
C SER A 265 -1.94 -10.68 -39.12
N LYS A 266 -2.54 -9.52 -38.81
CA LYS A 266 -2.78 -9.06 -37.43
C LYS A 266 -3.50 -10.12 -36.59
N SER A 267 -4.45 -10.84 -37.19
CA SER A 267 -5.21 -11.92 -36.56
C SER A 267 -4.40 -13.22 -36.40
N THR A 268 -3.36 -13.46 -37.19
CA THR A 268 -2.40 -14.54 -36.95
C THR A 268 -1.45 -14.18 -35.82
N VAL A 269 -0.85 -12.98 -35.84
CA VAL A 269 0.05 -12.47 -34.79
C VAL A 269 -0.67 -12.42 -33.43
N HIS A 270 -1.93 -12.00 -33.39
CA HIS A 270 -2.73 -11.99 -32.18
C HIS A 270 -2.97 -13.40 -31.60
N ARG A 271 -3.42 -14.36 -32.43
CA ARG A 271 -3.63 -15.75 -32.00
C ARG A 271 -2.34 -16.45 -31.61
N ALA A 272 -1.22 -16.15 -32.28
CA ALA A 272 0.09 -16.67 -31.92
C ALA A 272 0.55 -16.14 -30.54
N ARG A 273 0.37 -14.84 -30.25
CA ARG A 273 0.65 -14.28 -28.92
C ARG A 273 -0.26 -14.84 -27.83
N ILE A 274 -1.52 -15.16 -28.13
CA ILE A 274 -2.40 -15.88 -27.18
C ILE A 274 -1.82 -17.27 -26.89
N ALA A 275 -1.60 -18.09 -27.92
CA ALA A 275 -1.07 -19.44 -27.76
C ALA A 275 0.31 -19.50 -27.08
N GLY A 276 1.19 -18.53 -27.35
CA GLY A 276 2.48 -18.43 -26.66
C GLY A 276 2.38 -18.00 -25.19
N ARG A 277 1.35 -17.24 -24.81
CA ARG A 277 1.06 -16.91 -23.40
C ARG A 277 0.41 -18.08 -22.67
N GLU A 278 -0.46 -18.83 -23.34
CA GLU A 278 -1.01 -20.09 -22.84
C GLU A 278 0.15 -21.07 -22.55
N GLN A 279 1.05 -21.29 -23.52
CA GLN A 279 2.24 -22.13 -23.35
C GLN A 279 3.21 -21.61 -22.26
N ALA A 280 3.36 -20.28 -22.11
CA ALA A 280 4.16 -19.70 -21.03
C ALA A 280 3.53 -19.92 -19.65
N ALA A 281 2.20 -19.86 -19.55
CA ALA A 281 1.47 -20.14 -18.31
C ALA A 281 1.51 -21.64 -17.95
N GLU A 282 1.36 -22.53 -18.94
CA GLU A 282 1.56 -23.98 -18.79
C GLU A 282 2.96 -24.26 -18.21
N LYS A 283 4.01 -23.67 -18.78
CA LYS A 283 5.39 -23.82 -18.27
C LYS A 283 5.58 -23.31 -16.84
N ILE A 284 4.88 -22.24 -16.42
CA ILE A 284 4.92 -21.74 -15.04
C ILE A 284 4.28 -22.77 -14.09
N VAL A 285 3.18 -23.42 -14.49
CA VAL A 285 2.56 -24.50 -13.73
C VAL A 285 3.46 -25.75 -13.68
N GLU A 286 4.13 -26.10 -14.78
CA GLU A 286 5.14 -27.17 -14.79
C GLU A 286 6.28 -26.89 -13.80
N LEU A 287 6.80 -25.66 -13.75
CA LEU A 287 7.86 -25.25 -12.82
C LEU A 287 7.38 -25.26 -11.35
N ARG A 288 6.12 -24.87 -11.07
CA ARG A 288 5.52 -24.99 -9.72
C ARG A 288 5.39 -26.44 -9.24
N ASN A 289 5.35 -27.42 -10.17
CA ASN A 289 5.27 -28.85 -9.88
C ASN A 289 6.65 -29.55 -9.80
N GLN A 290 7.75 -28.82 -9.95
CA GLN A 290 9.11 -29.34 -9.73
C GLN A 290 9.47 -29.33 -8.24
N GLU A 291 10.61 -29.93 -7.87
CA GLU A 291 11.06 -30.01 -6.48
C GLU A 291 11.51 -28.64 -5.97
N ILE A 292 10.61 -27.93 -5.28
CA ILE A 292 10.86 -26.58 -4.75
C ILE A 292 11.97 -26.66 -3.65
N PRO A 293 13.04 -25.85 -3.72
CA PRO A 293 14.15 -25.87 -2.75
C PRO A 293 13.75 -25.73 -1.26
N GLU A 294 14.56 -26.26 -0.35
CA GLU A 294 14.28 -26.23 1.10
C GLU A 294 14.28 -24.82 1.72
N ARG A 295 15.03 -23.88 1.14
CA ARG A 295 15.11 -22.49 1.60
C ARG A 295 14.60 -21.55 0.53
N LEU A 296 13.64 -20.72 0.92
CA LEU A 296 12.95 -19.81 0.01
C LEU A 296 12.88 -18.40 0.61
N VAL A 297 13.17 -17.41 -0.22
CA VAL A 297 12.73 -16.03 0.02
C VAL A 297 11.36 -15.87 -0.61
N LEU A 298 10.38 -15.34 0.12
CA LEU A 298 9.03 -15.04 -0.37
C LEU A 298 8.95 -13.56 -0.79
N HIS A 299 8.65 -13.30 -2.05
CA HIS A 299 8.57 -11.98 -2.65
C HIS A 299 7.12 -11.60 -2.95
N TRP A 300 6.75 -10.34 -2.72
CA TRP A 300 5.52 -9.80 -3.29
C TRP A 300 5.65 -8.32 -3.72
N ASP A 301 4.95 -7.96 -4.79
CA ASP A 301 4.80 -6.59 -5.31
C ASP A 301 3.35 -6.35 -5.75
N GLY A 302 2.83 -5.14 -5.52
CA GLY A 302 1.42 -4.77 -5.72
C GLY A 302 1.22 -3.80 -6.87
N LYS A 303 0.28 -4.13 -7.78
CA LYS A 303 0.06 -3.34 -9.00
C LYS A 303 -1.40 -3.20 -9.38
N LEU A 304 -1.85 -1.96 -9.45
CA LEU A 304 -3.12 -1.59 -10.08
C LEU A 304 -3.12 -1.94 -11.58
N LEU A 305 -4.05 -2.81 -11.98
CA LEU A 305 -4.22 -3.30 -13.35
C LEU A 305 -5.71 -3.28 -13.74
N PRO A 306 -6.04 -3.08 -15.03
CA PRO A 306 -7.43 -3.17 -15.49
C PRO A 306 -7.93 -4.62 -15.42
N SER A 307 -9.14 -4.81 -14.90
CA SER A 307 -9.85 -6.08 -14.87
C SER A 307 -10.48 -6.40 -16.22
N LEU A 308 -11.02 -7.62 -16.36
CA LEU A 308 -11.82 -8.02 -17.53
C LEU A 308 -13.12 -7.21 -17.65
N SER A 309 -13.61 -6.61 -16.56
CA SER A 309 -14.79 -5.74 -16.53
C SER A 309 -14.48 -4.28 -16.90
N GLY A 310 -13.20 -3.90 -16.95
CA GLY A 310 -12.74 -2.51 -17.20
C GLY A 310 -12.46 -1.68 -15.95
N ASP A 311 -12.88 -2.15 -14.76
CA ASP A 311 -12.51 -1.56 -13.48
C ASP A 311 -11.01 -1.73 -13.17
N THR A 312 -10.48 -1.00 -12.19
CA THR A 312 -9.09 -1.17 -11.73
C THR A 312 -9.03 -2.05 -10.49
N GLU A 313 -8.38 -3.21 -10.61
CA GLU A 313 -8.09 -4.13 -9.50
C GLU A 313 -6.65 -3.92 -9.01
N ASP A 314 -6.39 -4.15 -7.72
CA ASP A 314 -5.03 -4.30 -7.22
C ASP A 314 -4.60 -5.76 -7.37
N ARG A 315 -3.45 -6.02 -8.01
CA ARG A 315 -2.97 -7.38 -8.28
C ARG A 315 -1.58 -7.57 -7.70
N ILE A 316 -1.45 -8.62 -6.90
CA ILE A 316 -0.23 -8.91 -6.15
C ILE A 316 0.50 -10.02 -6.88
N ALA A 317 1.68 -9.73 -7.43
CA ALA A 317 2.56 -10.76 -7.95
C ALA A 317 3.31 -11.41 -6.79
N ILE A 318 3.24 -12.73 -6.66
CA ILE A 318 3.81 -13.49 -5.53
C ILE A 318 4.81 -14.51 -6.07
N LEU A 319 6.08 -14.37 -5.67
CA LEU A 319 7.18 -15.19 -6.16
C LEU A 319 7.97 -15.81 -4.99
N LEU A 320 8.66 -16.90 -5.28
CA LEU A 320 9.66 -17.51 -4.41
C LEU A 320 11.02 -17.47 -5.10
N THR A 321 12.09 -17.23 -4.35
CA THR A 321 13.48 -17.35 -4.84
C THR A 321 14.21 -18.42 -4.03
N GLY A 322 14.76 -19.43 -4.70
CA GLY A 322 15.57 -20.51 -4.12
C GLY A 322 17.06 -20.18 -4.01
N GLU A 323 17.86 -21.16 -3.55
CA GLU A 323 19.31 -20.97 -3.33
C GLU A 323 20.12 -20.72 -4.62
N ASP A 324 19.69 -21.24 -5.78
CA ASP A 324 20.32 -21.06 -7.09
C ASP A 324 19.77 -19.85 -7.90
N ASP A 325 19.32 -18.78 -7.22
CA ASP A 325 18.58 -17.65 -7.81
C ASP A 325 17.33 -18.06 -8.64
N ALA A 326 16.79 -19.27 -8.40
CA ALA A 326 15.66 -19.82 -9.12
C ALA A 326 14.34 -19.15 -8.69
N GLU A 327 13.74 -18.35 -9.58
CA GLU A 327 12.46 -17.66 -9.37
C GLU A 327 11.25 -18.54 -9.75
N PHE A 328 10.31 -18.72 -8.81
CA PHE A 328 9.04 -19.43 -9.02
C PHE A 328 7.85 -18.49 -8.77
N LEU A 329 7.09 -18.15 -9.82
CA LEU A 329 5.84 -17.40 -9.69
C LEU A 329 4.74 -18.32 -9.12
N LEU A 330 4.26 -18.04 -7.91
CA LEU A 330 3.13 -18.77 -7.34
C LEU A 330 1.81 -18.35 -7.99
N GLY A 331 1.61 -17.05 -8.15
CA GLY A 331 0.42 -16.48 -8.76
C GLY A 331 0.45 -14.96 -8.92
N VAL A 332 -0.57 -14.43 -9.61
CA VAL A 332 -0.88 -12.98 -9.66
C VAL A 332 -2.35 -12.73 -9.29
N PRO A 333 -2.79 -13.13 -8.08
CA PRO A 333 -4.15 -12.93 -7.59
C PRO A 333 -4.53 -11.44 -7.50
N ALA A 334 -5.84 -11.19 -7.57
CA ALA A 334 -6.41 -9.88 -7.28
C ALA A 334 -6.70 -9.74 -5.78
N SER A 335 -6.39 -8.57 -5.22
CA SER A 335 -6.78 -8.15 -3.88
C SER A 335 -7.91 -7.14 -3.95
N SER A 336 -8.80 -7.17 -2.96
CA SER A 336 -9.89 -6.20 -2.82
C SER A 336 -9.39 -4.80 -2.44
N ASP A 337 -8.25 -4.70 -1.74
CA ASP A 337 -7.55 -3.43 -1.49
C ASP A 337 -6.04 -3.64 -1.19
N SER A 338 -5.32 -2.53 -1.04
CA SER A 338 -3.91 -2.46 -0.61
C SER A 338 -3.76 -2.30 0.91
N THR A 339 -4.55 -3.02 1.72
CA THR A 339 -4.30 -3.16 3.16
C THR A 339 -3.39 -4.35 3.43
N GLY A 340 -2.52 -4.23 4.46
CA GLY A 340 -1.67 -5.33 4.89
C GLY A 340 -2.42 -6.59 5.31
N ARG A 341 -3.70 -6.46 5.69
CA ARG A 341 -4.61 -7.60 5.96
C ARG A 341 -4.87 -8.42 4.70
N ASN A 342 -5.33 -7.75 3.63
CA ASN A 342 -5.71 -8.44 2.41
C ASN A 342 -4.48 -8.89 1.61
N VAL A 343 -3.39 -8.10 1.62
CA VAL A 343 -2.08 -8.53 1.09
C VAL A 343 -1.61 -9.81 1.79
N ALA A 344 -1.59 -9.86 3.13
CA ALA A 344 -1.19 -11.06 3.86
C ALA A 344 -2.09 -12.26 3.57
N ALA A 345 -3.41 -12.10 3.60
CA ALA A 345 -4.36 -13.19 3.35
C ALA A 345 -4.21 -13.80 1.94
N VAL A 346 -3.98 -12.95 0.93
CA VAL A 346 -3.74 -13.37 -0.45
C VAL A 346 -2.37 -14.05 -0.59
N VAL A 347 -1.32 -13.52 0.05
CA VAL A 347 0.02 -14.14 0.06
C VAL A 347 0.03 -15.51 0.76
N LEU A 348 -0.61 -15.62 1.93
CA LEU A 348 -0.72 -16.85 2.70
C LEU A 348 -1.47 -17.95 1.93
N LYS A 349 -2.58 -17.60 1.27
CA LYS A 349 -3.33 -18.54 0.41
C LYS A 349 -2.43 -19.18 -0.66
N GLU A 350 -1.68 -18.38 -1.41
CA GLU A 350 -0.81 -18.92 -2.47
C GLU A 350 0.36 -19.75 -1.90
N VAL A 351 0.86 -19.40 -0.71
CA VAL A 351 1.89 -20.15 0.03
C VAL A 351 1.39 -21.51 0.53
N ASP A 352 0.19 -21.56 1.11
CA ASP A 352 -0.43 -22.80 1.59
C ASP A 352 -0.85 -23.69 0.41
N GLU A 353 -1.41 -23.13 -0.68
CA GLU A 353 -1.72 -23.85 -1.93
C GLU A 353 -0.46 -24.33 -2.69
N ALA A 354 0.72 -23.82 -2.35
CA ALA A 354 2.00 -24.31 -2.87
C ALA A 354 2.69 -25.31 -1.93
N GLY A 355 2.19 -25.49 -0.70
CA GLY A 355 2.81 -26.39 0.30
C GLY A 355 4.20 -25.94 0.77
N VAL A 356 4.57 -24.67 0.57
CA VAL A 356 5.93 -24.15 0.86
C VAL A 356 6.07 -23.53 2.25
N ARG A 357 5.01 -23.58 3.07
CA ARG A 357 4.87 -22.90 4.38
C ARG A 357 6.13 -22.97 5.24
N ASP A 358 6.71 -24.17 5.37
CA ASP A 358 7.88 -24.45 6.22
C ASP A 358 9.23 -24.09 5.59
N LYS A 359 9.29 -23.96 4.26
CA LYS A 359 10.51 -23.69 3.46
C LYS A 359 10.88 -22.19 3.39
N ILE A 360 9.93 -21.30 3.69
CA ILE A 360 10.17 -19.84 3.71
C ILE A 360 11.11 -19.47 4.87
N ILE A 361 12.20 -18.77 4.58
CA ILE A 361 13.17 -18.27 5.58
C ILE A 361 13.23 -16.74 5.66
N ALA A 362 12.75 -16.06 4.62
CA ALA A 362 12.85 -14.61 4.46
C ALA A 362 11.69 -14.05 3.62
N PHE A 363 11.46 -12.75 3.73
CA PHE A 363 10.54 -11.98 2.89
C PHE A 363 11.29 -10.92 2.09
N CYS A 364 10.81 -10.58 0.89
CA CYS A 364 11.23 -9.41 0.13
C CYS A 364 10.02 -8.61 -0.35
N PHE A 365 9.95 -7.33 0.01
CA PHE A 365 8.74 -6.51 -0.15
C PHE A 365 9.08 -5.03 -0.40
N ASP A 366 8.20 -4.29 -1.06
CA ASP A 366 8.27 -2.83 -1.13
C ASP A 366 8.04 -2.21 0.27
N THR A 367 8.74 -1.14 0.61
CA THR A 367 8.69 -0.58 1.97
C THR A 367 7.43 0.27 2.26
N THR A 368 6.33 0.09 1.52
CA THR A 368 5.06 0.72 1.90
C THR A 368 4.55 0.16 3.22
N ALA A 369 3.84 1.00 3.97
CA ALA A 369 3.28 0.65 5.28
C ALA A 369 2.21 -0.45 5.24
N SER A 370 1.66 -0.73 4.05
CA SER A 370 0.86 -1.93 3.74
C SER A 370 1.62 -3.20 4.14
N ASN A 371 2.94 -3.23 3.91
CA ASN A 371 3.80 -4.35 4.25
C ASN A 371 4.47 -4.15 5.63
N THR A 372 4.98 -2.95 5.90
CA THR A 372 5.89 -2.68 7.04
C THR A 372 5.21 -2.14 8.30
N GLY A 373 3.90 -1.85 8.28
CA GLY A 373 3.21 -1.20 9.39
C GLY A 373 3.19 -2.03 10.68
N MET A 374 3.84 -1.52 11.74
CA MET A 374 4.23 -2.25 12.98
C MET A 374 3.13 -2.94 13.81
N LEU A 375 1.86 -2.88 13.41
CA LEU A 375 0.75 -3.60 14.07
C LEU A 375 -0.13 -4.42 13.11
N GLN A 376 -0.17 -4.06 11.82
CA GLN A 376 -1.22 -4.54 10.89
C GLN A 376 -0.69 -4.74 9.45
N GLY A 377 0.60 -4.51 9.21
CA GLY A 377 1.27 -4.69 7.93
C GLY A 377 1.46 -6.17 7.57
N ALA A 378 1.60 -6.44 6.26
CA ALA A 378 1.59 -7.81 5.75
C ALA A 378 2.66 -8.71 6.40
N CYS A 379 3.90 -8.22 6.58
CA CYS A 379 5.01 -9.03 7.10
C CYS A 379 4.68 -9.63 8.49
N ILE A 380 4.17 -8.80 9.40
CA ILE A 380 3.83 -9.20 10.77
C ILE A 380 2.71 -10.25 10.78
N ARG A 381 1.71 -10.10 9.90
CA ARG A 381 0.61 -11.07 9.78
C ARG A 381 1.08 -12.41 9.23
N ILE A 382 1.98 -12.37 8.24
CA ILE A 382 2.56 -13.58 7.67
C ILE A 382 3.44 -14.28 8.72
N GLU A 383 4.24 -13.57 9.51
CA GLU A 383 4.98 -14.18 10.65
C GLU A 383 4.05 -14.76 11.74
N GLN A 384 2.97 -14.06 12.07
CA GLN A 384 1.98 -14.52 13.04
C GLN A 384 1.30 -15.81 12.59
N GLU A 385 0.87 -15.89 11.33
CA GLU A 385 0.25 -17.10 10.77
C GLU A 385 1.27 -18.24 10.58
N LEU A 386 2.49 -17.92 10.11
CA LEU A 386 3.57 -18.91 9.98
C LEU A 386 4.15 -19.35 11.34
N GLY A 387 3.77 -18.70 12.45
CA GLY A 387 4.17 -19.06 13.81
C GLY A 387 5.66 -18.85 14.12
N ARG A 388 6.39 -18.08 13.30
CA ARG A 388 7.85 -17.92 13.41
C ARG A 388 8.34 -16.58 12.84
N SER A 389 9.41 -16.05 13.43
CA SER A 389 10.13 -14.88 12.92
C SER A 389 10.94 -15.24 11.67
N LEU A 390 10.98 -14.31 10.70
CA LEU A 390 11.61 -14.50 9.39
C LEU A 390 12.48 -13.28 9.04
N LEU A 391 13.42 -13.43 8.09
CA LEU A 391 14.32 -12.34 7.72
C LEU A 391 13.63 -11.35 6.77
N TRP A 392 13.49 -10.09 7.18
CA TRP A 392 12.85 -9.04 6.39
C TRP A 392 13.84 -8.32 5.45
N LEU A 393 13.73 -8.54 4.14
CA LEU A 393 14.56 -7.92 3.10
C LEU A 393 13.80 -6.77 2.43
N ALA A 394 13.88 -5.59 3.03
CA ALA A 394 13.30 -4.36 2.47
C ALA A 394 13.84 -4.08 1.04
N CYS A 395 12.94 -3.88 0.06
CA CYS A 395 13.32 -3.72 -1.34
C CYS A 395 14.20 -2.49 -1.57
N ARG A 396 15.49 -2.73 -1.87
CA ARG A 396 16.51 -1.69 -2.12
C ARG A 396 16.11 -0.72 -3.23
N HIS A 397 15.40 -1.19 -4.27
CA HIS A 397 14.92 -0.32 -5.35
C HIS A 397 13.99 0.78 -4.82
N HIS A 398 13.00 0.42 -4.00
CA HIS A 398 12.06 1.39 -3.44
C HIS A 398 12.72 2.30 -2.38
N VAL A 399 13.70 1.79 -1.62
CA VAL A 399 14.53 2.62 -0.73
C VAL A 399 15.29 3.69 -1.51
N TYR A 400 15.92 3.34 -2.64
CA TYR A 400 16.59 4.31 -3.50
C TYR A 400 15.59 5.25 -4.21
N GLU A 401 14.43 4.77 -4.64
CA GLU A 401 13.35 5.61 -5.19
C GLU A 401 12.92 6.70 -4.20
N VAL A 402 12.70 6.35 -2.94
CA VAL A 402 12.34 7.30 -1.88
C VAL A 402 13.45 8.31 -1.62
N ILE A 403 14.71 7.87 -1.53
CA ILE A 403 15.86 8.78 -1.33
C ILE A 403 15.99 9.75 -2.52
N LEU A 404 15.90 9.25 -3.76
CA LEU A 404 15.97 10.08 -4.96
C LEU A 404 14.78 11.05 -5.06
N LYS A 405 13.59 10.63 -4.65
CA LYS A 405 12.41 11.51 -4.58
C LYS A 405 12.60 12.63 -3.56
N ASP A 406 13.00 12.31 -2.33
CA ASP A 406 13.16 13.31 -1.27
C ASP A 406 14.29 14.31 -1.62
N VAL A 407 15.38 13.83 -2.25
CA VAL A 407 16.44 14.69 -2.82
C VAL A 407 15.91 15.56 -3.97
N PHE A 408 15.07 15.02 -4.86
CA PHE A 408 14.44 15.79 -5.93
C PHE A 408 13.55 16.90 -5.38
N GLU A 409 12.65 16.59 -4.44
CA GLU A 409 11.72 17.55 -3.86
C GLU A 409 12.43 18.64 -3.04
N ALA A 410 13.54 18.32 -2.38
CA ALA A 410 14.37 19.29 -1.67
C ALA A 410 15.08 20.29 -2.61
N ASN A 411 15.49 19.86 -3.81
CA ASN A 411 16.26 20.71 -4.74
C ASN A 411 15.40 21.39 -5.81
N LEU A 412 14.27 20.79 -6.19
CA LEU A 412 13.44 21.21 -7.34
C LEU A 412 11.96 21.41 -6.98
N GLY A 413 11.59 21.21 -5.71
CA GLY A 413 10.24 21.41 -5.18
C GLY A 413 9.34 20.17 -5.32
N SER A 414 8.31 20.11 -4.47
CA SER A 414 7.26 19.09 -4.51
C SER A 414 6.49 19.14 -5.84
N SER A 415 6.38 18.01 -6.55
CA SER A 415 5.64 17.95 -7.82
C SER A 415 4.33 17.16 -7.70
N SER A 416 3.20 17.86 -7.84
CA SER A 416 1.84 17.30 -7.81
C SER A 416 1.29 16.92 -9.20
N GLY A 417 2.19 16.71 -10.17
CA GLY A 417 1.87 16.38 -11.56
C GLY A 417 2.59 15.12 -12.06
N PRO A 418 1.97 14.32 -12.96
CA PRO A 418 2.63 13.14 -13.54
C PRO A 418 3.75 13.50 -14.53
N ASP A 419 3.80 14.75 -15.03
CA ASP A 419 4.95 15.29 -15.72
C ASP A 419 5.56 16.42 -14.87
N ILE A 420 6.85 16.30 -14.52
CA ILE A 420 7.59 17.43 -13.95
C ILE A 420 8.13 18.27 -15.11
N GLY A 421 7.97 19.60 -15.06
CA GLY A 421 8.26 20.51 -16.17
C GLY A 421 9.70 20.44 -16.70
N ILE A 422 10.67 20.10 -15.84
CA ILE A 422 12.08 19.89 -16.23
C ILE A 422 12.24 18.71 -17.20
N PHE A 423 11.51 17.61 -16.98
CA PHE A 423 11.52 16.41 -17.83
C PHE A 423 10.63 16.52 -19.08
N LYS A 424 9.96 17.67 -19.31
CA LYS A 424 9.34 17.98 -20.61
C LYS A 424 10.34 18.53 -21.62
N ARG A 425 11.39 19.21 -21.15
CA ARG A 425 12.47 19.79 -22.00
C ARG A 425 13.57 18.78 -22.38
N LEU A 426 13.39 17.52 -21.97
CA LEU A 426 14.28 16.38 -22.24
C LEU A 426 13.49 15.27 -22.97
N ARG A 427 12.47 15.66 -23.74
CA ARG A 427 11.53 14.77 -24.42
C ARG A 427 11.35 15.17 -25.90
N ASP A 428 12.45 15.66 -26.48
CA ASP A 428 12.68 15.93 -27.91
C ASP A 428 13.76 14.94 -28.41
#